data_AF-A0A4D6MKF6-F1
#
_entry.id   AF-A0A4D6MKF6-F1
#
_cell.length_a   1.000
_cell.length_b   1.000
_cell.length_c   1.000
_cell.angle_alpha   90.00
_cell.angle_beta   90.00
_cell.angle_gamma   90.00
#
_symmetry.space_group_name_H-M   'P 1'
#
loop_
_entity.id
_entity.type
_entity.pdbx_description
1 polymer ?
#
loop_
_entity_poly.entity_id
_entity_poly.type
_entity_poly.pdbx_seq_one_letter_code
_entity_poly.pdbx_strand_id
1 'polypeptide(L)'
;MVEPDKNCQAGIEDVAWLCSLQEPEIDMLVGLKLLIIQRAKMIGCKKMADKFNLKMIRAIALVLMEHLKSQIEELIETRKN
;
A
#
# COMPACT_ATOMS: atom_id res chain seq x y z
N MET A 1 6.13 32.84 -18.04
CA MET A 1 5.59 31.47 -17.99
C MET A 1 5.80 30.98 -16.57
N VAL A 2 4.72 30.80 -15.81
CA VAL A 2 4.79 30.23 -14.46
C VAL A 2 4.83 28.72 -14.66
N GLU A 3 5.95 28.09 -14.30
CA GLU A 3 6.04 26.62 -14.25
C GLU A 3 4.92 26.10 -13.34
N PRO A 4 4.09 25.13 -13.78
CA PRO A 4 3.11 24.54 -12.89
C PRO A 4 3.86 23.90 -11.73
N ASP A 5 3.48 24.29 -10.51
CA ASP A 5 4.04 23.76 -9.29
C ASP A 5 3.87 22.25 -9.28
N LYS A 6 4.96 21.52 -9.54
CA LYS A 6 5.00 20.05 -9.69
C LYS A 6 4.53 19.34 -8.41
N ASN A 7 4.41 20.07 -7.30
CA ASN A 7 3.93 19.57 -6.03
C ASN A 7 2.38 19.46 -5.97
N CYS A 8 1.64 20.34 -6.67
CA CYS A 8 0.17 20.34 -6.65
C CYS A 8 -0.43 19.17 -7.45
N GLN A 9 0.19 18.80 -8.58
CA GLN A 9 -0.30 17.74 -9.45
C GLN A 9 -0.23 16.36 -8.77
N ALA A 10 0.87 16.08 -8.05
CA ALA A 10 1.08 14.81 -7.37
C ALA A 10 0.04 14.54 -6.27
N GLY A 11 -0.36 15.59 -5.53
CA GLY A 11 -1.43 15.48 -4.53
C GLY A 11 -2.80 15.18 -5.14
N ILE A 12 -3.10 15.76 -6.31
CA ILE A 12 -4.38 15.54 -7.00
C ILE A 12 -4.49 14.10 -7.51
N GLU A 13 -3.43 13.56 -8.11
CA GLU A 13 -3.39 12.18 -8.60
C GLU A 13 -3.54 11.15 -7.46
N ASP A 14 -2.88 11.38 -6.33
CA ASP A 14 -2.96 10.53 -5.15
C ASP A 14 -4.39 10.52 -4.57
N VAL A 15 -5.06 11.68 -4.52
CA VAL A 15 -6.46 11.80 -4.08
C VAL A 15 -7.41 11.13 -5.07
N ALA A 16 -7.25 11.39 -6.37
CA ALA A 16 -8.08 10.76 -7.41
C ALA A 16 -7.97 9.23 -7.37
N TRP A 17 -6.75 8.71 -7.15
CA TRP A 17 -6.55 7.27 -6.97
C TRP A 17 -7.22 6.75 -5.71
N LEU A 18 -7.07 7.40 -4.56
CA LEU A 18 -7.75 6.98 -3.32
C LEU A 18 -9.27 6.96 -3.49
N CYS A 19 -9.83 7.94 -4.19
CA CYS A 19 -11.28 7.99 -4.48
C CYS A 19 -11.75 6.90 -5.45
N SER A 20 -10.84 6.23 -6.18
CA SER A 20 -11.18 5.13 -7.08
C SER A 20 -11.27 3.77 -6.38
N LEU A 21 -10.84 3.69 -5.11
CA LEU A 21 -10.78 2.46 -4.33
C LEU A 21 -12.10 2.17 -3.60
N GLN A 22 -12.41 0.90 -3.43
CA GLN A 22 -13.47 0.41 -2.57
C GLN A 22 -13.05 0.42 -1.10
N GLU A 23 -14.02 0.43 -0.19
CA GLU A 23 -13.79 0.45 1.26
C GLU A 23 -12.82 -0.67 1.74
N PRO A 24 -12.93 -1.94 1.29
CA PRO A 24 -11.98 -2.98 1.70
C PRO A 24 -10.55 -2.73 1.21
N GLU A 25 -10.38 -2.09 0.05
CA GLU A 25 -9.07 -1.74 -0.50
C GLU A 25 -8.44 -0.61 0.32
N ILE A 26 -9.24 0.38 0.74
CA ILE A 26 -8.80 1.44 1.64
C ILE A 26 -8.43 0.87 3.01
N ASP A 27 -9.26 0.00 3.58
CA ASP A 27 -9.01 -0.67 4.86
C ASP A 27 -7.70 -1.48 4.83
N MET A 28 -7.41 -2.15 3.71
CA MET A 28 -6.14 -2.84 3.51
C MET A 28 -4.94 -1.88 3.58
N LEU A 29 -5.01 -0.72 2.92
CA LEU A 29 -3.94 0.28 2.95
C LEU A 29 -3.75 0.87 4.36
N VAL A 30 -4.85 1.13 5.07
CA VAL A 30 -4.82 1.59 6.46
C VAL A 30 -4.20 0.53 7.37
N GLY A 31 -4.61 -0.73 7.22
CA GLY A 31 -4.05 -1.87 7.94
C GLY A 31 -2.55 -2.02 7.70
N LEU A 32 -2.09 -1.90 6.46
CA LEU A 32 -0.67 -1.93 6.11
C LEU A 32 0.11 -0.79 6.78
N LYS A 33 -0.44 0.43 6.80
CA LYS A 33 0.19 1.56 7.48
C LYS A 33 0.34 1.30 8.98
N LEU A 34 -0.70 0.75 9.62
CA LEU A 34 -0.66 0.39 11.05
C LEU A 34 0.39 -0.70 11.32
N LEU A 35 0.47 -1.73 10.47
CA LEU A 35 1.48 -2.79 10.58
C LEU A 35 2.91 -2.25 10.44
N ILE A 36 3.15 -1.34 9.49
CA ILE A 36 4.44 -0.67 9.33
C ILE A 36 4.83 0.09 10.60
N ILE A 37 3.90 0.86 11.17
CA ILE A 37 4.13 1.60 12.43
C ILE A 37 4.43 0.64 13.58
N GLN A 38 3.65 -0.43 13.72
CA GLN A 38 3.85 -1.44 14.77
C GLN A 38 5.22 -2.12 14.64
N ARG A 39 5.61 -2.54 13.43
CA ARG A 39 6.91 -3.16 13.18
C ARG A 39 8.07 -2.20 13.45
N ALA A 40 7.97 -0.96 12.98
CA ALA A 40 8.98 0.07 13.24
C ALA A 40 9.17 0.34 14.74
N LYS A 41 8.08 0.34 15.52
CA LYS A 41 8.12 0.44 16.97
C LYS A 41 8.80 -0.77 17.62
N MET A 42 8.47 -1.98 17.16
CA MET A 42 9.01 -3.24 17.70
C MET A 42 10.54 -3.33 17.56
N ILE A 43 11.09 -2.87 16.43
CA ILE A 43 12.55 -2.88 16.18
C ILE A 43 13.28 -1.66 16.77
N GLY A 44 12.60 -0.78 17.51
CA GLY A 44 13.19 0.43 18.09
C GLY A 44 13.38 1.60 17.11
N CYS A 45 12.96 1.46 15.85
CA CYS A 45 13.18 2.43 14.77
C CYS A 45 11.90 3.19 14.39
N LYS A 46 11.20 3.82 15.36
CA LYS A 46 9.89 4.48 15.12
C LYS A 46 9.88 5.45 13.93
N LYS A 47 10.94 6.27 13.78
CA LYS A 47 11.10 7.24 12.68
C LYS A 47 11.16 6.61 11.28
N MET A 48 11.38 5.29 11.21
CA MET A 48 11.37 4.57 9.94
C MET A 48 9.97 4.50 9.35
N ALA A 49 8.92 4.47 10.18
CA ALA A 49 7.53 4.45 9.70
C ALA A 49 7.16 5.70 8.90
N ASP A 50 7.70 6.86 9.28
CA ASP A 50 7.42 8.15 8.62
C ASP A 50 7.93 8.19 7.17
N LYS A 51 8.87 7.30 6.81
CA LYS A 51 9.40 7.21 5.45
C LYS A 51 8.43 6.51 4.49
N PHE A 52 7.44 5.77 5.00
CA PHE A 52 6.47 5.04 4.17
C PHE A 52 5.32 5.95 3.77
N ASN A 53 5.51 6.69 2.68
CA ASN A 53 4.46 7.50 2.06
C ASN A 53 3.41 6.63 1.34
N LEU A 54 2.34 7.26 0.84
CA LEU A 54 1.25 6.58 0.15
C LEU A 54 1.73 5.69 -1.00
N LYS A 55 2.67 6.19 -1.81
CA LYS A 55 3.23 5.46 -2.96
C LYS A 55 3.97 4.19 -2.53
N MET A 56 4.71 4.26 -1.43
CA MET A 56 5.38 3.08 -0.86
C MET A 56 4.39 2.08 -0.29
N ILE A 57 3.36 2.54 0.44
CA ILE A 57 2.32 1.67 0.98
C ILE A 57 1.58 0.96 -0.16
N ARG A 58 1.24 1.69 -1.23
CA ARG A 58 0.63 1.12 -2.44
C ARG A 58 1.53 0.07 -3.10
N ALA A 59 2.82 0.32 -3.25
CA ALA A 59 3.75 -0.64 -3.83
C ALA A 59 3.83 -1.93 -2.99
N ILE A 60 3.88 -1.81 -1.65
CA ILE A 60 3.87 -2.96 -0.74
C ILE A 60 2.56 -3.74 -0.88
N ALA A 61 1.41 -3.05 -0.94
CA ALA A 61 0.11 -3.69 -1.11
C ALA A 61 0.06 -4.53 -2.40
N LEU A 62 0.54 -4.00 -3.52
CA LEU A 62 0.60 -4.71 -4.80
C LEU A 62 1.45 -5.98 -4.72
N VAL A 63 2.66 -5.90 -4.15
CA VAL A 63 3.54 -7.06 -3.99
C VAL A 63 2.90 -8.14 -3.11
N LEU A 64 2.26 -7.73 -2.01
CA LEU A 64 1.58 -8.66 -1.11
C LEU A 64 0.36 -9.32 -1.76
N MET A 65 -0.44 -8.57 -2.52
CA MET A 65 -1.59 -9.12 -3.25
C MET A 65 -1.17 -10.13 -4.31
N GLU A 66 -0.11 -9.84 -5.08
CA GLU A 66 0.38 -10.78 -6.08
C GLU A 66 0.91 -12.07 -5.43
N HIS A 67 1.64 -11.94 -4.33
CA HIS A 67 2.13 -13.09 -3.57
C HIS A 67 0.98 -13.93 -2.98
N LEU A 68 -0.05 -13.28 -2.42
CA LEU A 68 -1.23 -13.95 -1.88
C LEU A 68 -2.02 -14.66 -2.99
N LYS A 69 -2.18 -14.02 -4.15
CA LYS A 69 -2.84 -14.60 -5.31
C LYS A 69 -2.15 -15.89 -5.75
N SER A 70 -0.82 -15.86 -5.89
CA SER A 70 -0.03 -17.06 -6.23
C SER A 70 -0.24 -18.20 -5.23
N GLN A 71 -0.24 -17.90 -3.91
CA GLN A 71 -0.51 -18.93 -2.90
C GLN A 71 -1.92 -19.51 -2.99
N ILE A 72 -2.92 -18.67 -3.28
CA ILE A 72 -4.31 -19.13 -3.45
C ILE A 72 -4.42 -20.06 -4.67
N GLU A 73 -3.78 -19.70 -5.78
CA GLU A 73 -3.76 -20.52 -7.00
C GLU A 73 -3.12 -21.89 -6.74
N GLU A 74 -1.99 -21.94 -6.03
CA GLU A 74 -1.34 -23.19 -5.60
C GLU A 74 -2.25 -24.07 -4.73
N LEU A 75 -2.98 -23.46 -3.79
CA LEU A 75 -3.91 -24.17 -2.90
C LEU A 75 -5.13 -24.72 -3.64
N ILE A 76 -5.60 -24.01 -4.66
CA ILE A 76 -6.71 -24.46 -5.50
C ILE A 76 -6.27 -25.66 -6.35
N GLU A 77 -5.07 -25.62 -6.92
CA GLU A 77 -4.56 -26.70 -7.75
C GLU A 77 -4.28 -27.97 -6.93
N THR A 78 -3.79 -27.82 -5.70
CA THR A 78 -3.57 -28.94 -4.78
C THR A 78 -4.88 -29.65 -4.39
N ARG A 79 -6.04 -28.96 -4.41
CA ARG A 79 -7.35 -29.56 -4.08
C ARG A 79 -8.03 -30.29 -5.23
N LYS A 80 -7.50 -30.20 -6.45
CA LYS A 80 -8.03 -30.91 -7.63
C LYS A 80 -7.38 -32.28 -7.85
N ASN A 81 -6.26 -32.56 -7.19
CA ASN A 81 -5.51 -33.81 -7.24
C ASN A 81 -5.81 -34.69 -6.03
#